data_AF-A0A527ZQ80-F1
#
_entry.id   AF-A0A527ZQ80-F1
#
_cell.length_a   1.000
_cell.length_b   1.000
_cell.length_c   1.000
_cell.angle_alpha   90.00
_cell.angle_beta   90.00
_cell.angle_gamma   90.00
#
_symmetry.space_group_name_H-M   'P 1'
#
loop_
_entity.id
_entity.type
_entity.pdbx_description
1 polymer ?
#
loop_
_entity_poly.entity_id
_entity_poly.type
_entity_poly.pdbx_seq_one_letter_code
_entity_poly.pdbx_strand_id
1 'polypeptide(L)'
;AVDRCFTLHGIGTVVTGTVLSGSVGIGDHVVVSPPGLPARVRSIHAQNRLAECGRAGDRCALNLAGEGIGKEAIRRGDVILDPELHAPTDRIDARLRVLPGEPKPIGQWFPVRLHHAAAEVGARVVLLSDEPVRPGGVAKVQLVLDNPIAAAAGDPYVVRDTSAQRTIGGGRLIDLRAPSRKRRTPDRLIQIEAYAVPDPEAAVTALLDTPPHYLDLGSFARDRALGSDETQRLVDSLGLVCIPVRKTLFVLSPACWMQFRLGLAANLKTFHADNPDLPGIGMERLRLQLDPR
;
A
#
# COMPACT_ATOMS: atom_id res chain seq x y z
N ALA A 1 3.08 4.60 -14.91
CA ALA A 1 3.05 5.99 -14.41
C ALA A 1 3.05 6.98 -15.58
N VAL A 2 2.05 7.85 -15.64
CA VAL A 2 1.82 8.79 -16.74
C VAL A 2 2.75 9.99 -16.63
N ASP A 3 3.49 10.28 -17.72
CA ASP A 3 4.34 11.46 -17.84
C ASP A 3 3.75 12.54 -18.77
N ARG A 4 2.94 12.15 -19.76
CA ARG A 4 2.21 13.06 -20.67
C ARG A 4 0.86 12.47 -21.04
N CYS A 5 -0.10 13.36 -21.29
CA CYS A 5 -1.42 13.04 -21.81
C CYS A 5 -1.75 14.01 -22.96
N PHE A 6 -2.22 13.48 -24.08
CA PHE A 6 -2.62 14.27 -25.24
C PHE A 6 -3.74 13.57 -26.01
N THR A 7 -4.42 14.32 -26.87
CA THR A 7 -5.48 13.78 -27.74
C THR A 7 -5.00 13.81 -29.17
N LEU A 8 -5.15 12.70 -29.88
CA LEU A 8 -4.89 12.60 -31.32
C LEU A 8 -6.21 12.50 -32.08
N HIS A 9 -6.34 13.28 -33.16
CA HIS A 9 -7.54 13.29 -33.99
C HIS A 9 -7.80 11.90 -34.58
N GLY A 10 -9.03 11.41 -34.47
CA GLY A 10 -9.43 10.07 -34.92
C GLY A 10 -8.98 8.89 -34.05
N ILE A 11 -8.06 9.10 -33.10
CA ILE A 11 -7.51 8.03 -32.24
C ILE A 11 -8.11 8.11 -30.82
N GLY A 12 -8.20 9.31 -30.26
CA GLY A 12 -8.66 9.54 -28.89
C GLY A 12 -7.56 9.99 -27.94
N THR A 13 -7.75 9.75 -26.65
CA THR A 13 -6.81 10.15 -25.59
C THR A 13 -5.69 9.13 -25.47
N VAL A 14 -4.46 9.61 -25.66
CA VAL A 14 -3.24 8.82 -25.54
C VAL A 14 -2.43 9.32 -24.35
N VAL A 15 -2.07 8.40 -23.47
CA VAL A 15 -1.16 8.67 -22.35
C VAL A 15 0.18 8.01 -22.62
N THR A 16 1.28 8.69 -22.30
CA THR A 16 2.61 8.09 -22.31
C THR A 16 3.11 7.94 -20.89
N GLY A 17 3.92 6.90 -20.67
CA GLY A 17 4.45 6.62 -19.34
C GLY A 17 5.37 5.42 -19.30
N THR A 18 6.04 5.26 -18.17
CA THR A 18 6.83 4.05 -17.88
C THR A 18 5.96 3.02 -17.19
N VAL A 19 6.03 1.76 -17.63
CA VAL A 19 5.41 0.63 -16.96
C VAL A 19 6.28 0.25 -15.77
N LEU A 20 5.74 0.40 -14.55
CA LEU A 20 6.50 0.19 -13.32
C LEU A 20 6.59 -1.29 -12.95
N SER A 21 5.48 -2.03 -13.12
CA SER A 21 5.34 -3.45 -12.81
C SER A 21 4.30 -4.09 -13.72
N GLY A 22 4.29 -5.42 -13.75
CA GLY A 22 3.31 -6.21 -14.49
C GLY A 22 3.40 -6.04 -16.02
N SER A 23 2.26 -6.24 -16.66
CA SER A 23 2.08 -6.09 -18.10
C SER A 23 0.68 -5.58 -18.40
N VAL A 24 0.51 -4.97 -19.58
CA VAL A 24 -0.78 -4.52 -20.09
C VAL A 24 -0.94 -4.95 -21.54
N GLY A 25 -2.11 -5.46 -21.89
CA GLY A 25 -2.49 -5.90 -23.23
C GLY A 25 -3.53 -4.98 -23.87
N ILE A 26 -3.65 -5.08 -25.21
CA ILE A 26 -4.78 -4.47 -25.92
C ILE A 26 -6.08 -5.13 -25.47
N GLY A 27 -7.07 -4.31 -25.16
CA GLY A 27 -8.39 -4.75 -24.73
C GLY A 27 -8.57 -4.76 -23.22
N ASP A 28 -7.50 -4.67 -22.43
CA ASP A 28 -7.54 -4.70 -20.98
C ASP A 28 -8.37 -3.56 -20.39
N HIS A 29 -9.05 -3.88 -19.29
CA HIS A 29 -9.72 -2.91 -18.44
C HIS A 29 -8.72 -2.38 -17.41
N VAL A 30 -8.62 -1.06 -17.32
CA VAL A 30 -7.68 -0.37 -16.43
C VAL A 30 -8.37 0.79 -15.72
N VAL A 31 -7.77 1.29 -14.66
CA VAL A 31 -8.23 2.49 -13.94
C VAL A 31 -7.14 3.55 -13.98
N VAL A 32 -7.54 4.80 -14.25
CA VAL A 32 -6.71 5.98 -14.02
C VAL A 32 -6.79 6.35 -12.54
N SER A 33 -5.70 6.15 -11.81
CA SER A 33 -5.56 6.45 -10.39
C SER A 33 -4.67 7.68 -10.21
N PRO A 34 -4.94 8.62 -9.28
CA PRO A 34 -5.98 8.60 -8.24
C PRO A 34 -7.46 8.82 -8.62
N PRO A 35 -7.84 9.45 -9.75
CA PRO A 35 -9.25 9.81 -10.01
C PRO A 35 -10.27 8.67 -10.00
N GLY A 36 -9.84 7.42 -10.16
CA GLY A 36 -10.72 6.25 -10.16
C GLY A 36 -11.51 6.09 -11.46
N LEU A 37 -11.00 6.66 -12.57
CA LEU A 37 -11.71 6.66 -13.84
C LEU A 37 -11.46 5.34 -14.58
N PRO A 38 -12.50 4.54 -14.87
CA PRO A 38 -12.35 3.31 -15.63
C PRO A 38 -12.04 3.63 -17.10
N ALA A 39 -11.15 2.85 -17.69
CA ALA A 39 -10.77 2.94 -19.09
C ALA A 39 -10.51 1.55 -19.67
N ARG A 40 -10.47 1.49 -21.00
CA ARG A 40 -10.08 0.33 -21.78
C ARG A 40 -8.93 0.69 -22.70
N VAL A 41 -7.95 -0.21 -22.80
CA VAL A 41 -6.79 -0.04 -23.68
C VAL A 41 -7.18 -0.40 -25.11
N ARG A 42 -7.16 0.56 -26.04
CA ARG A 42 -7.49 0.35 -27.45
C ARG A 42 -6.29 -0.01 -28.31
N SER A 43 -5.13 0.57 -28.02
CA SER A 43 -3.88 0.30 -28.70
C SER A 43 -2.69 0.63 -27.80
N ILE A 44 -1.57 -0.04 -28.07
CA ILE A 44 -0.32 0.14 -27.33
C ILE A 44 0.79 0.42 -28.33
N HIS A 45 1.63 1.41 -28.01
CA HIS A 45 2.93 1.56 -28.62
C HIS A 45 4.01 1.42 -27.55
N ALA A 46 4.84 0.39 -27.61
CA ALA A 46 6.02 0.24 -26.76
C ALA A 46 7.24 0.78 -27.51
N GLN A 47 7.98 1.71 -26.88
CA GLN A 47 9.23 2.27 -27.45
C GLN A 47 9.06 2.81 -28.89
N ASN A 48 7.97 3.54 -29.15
CA ASN A 48 7.58 4.09 -30.46
C ASN A 48 7.24 3.06 -31.56
N ARG A 49 6.96 1.80 -31.20
CA ARG A 49 6.50 0.76 -32.14
C ARG A 49 5.15 0.23 -31.70
N LEU A 50 4.27 -0.08 -32.66
CA LEU A 50 3.02 -0.79 -32.38
C LEU A 50 3.34 -2.11 -31.66
N ALA A 51 2.61 -2.38 -30.58
CA ALA A 51 2.78 -3.57 -29.77
C ALA A 51 1.42 -4.09 -29.30
N GLU A 52 1.33 -5.40 -29.10
CA GLU A 52 0.14 -6.03 -28.53
C GLU A 52 0.13 -5.98 -26.99
N CYS A 53 1.31 -5.85 -26.39
CA CYS A 53 1.47 -5.70 -24.95
C CYS A 53 2.61 -4.72 -24.60
N GLY A 54 2.52 -4.13 -23.41
CA GLY A 54 3.60 -3.41 -22.74
C GLY A 54 4.00 -4.12 -21.45
N ARG A 55 5.29 -4.11 -21.10
CA ARG A 55 5.81 -4.82 -19.92
C ARG A 55 6.61 -3.90 -19.02
N ALA A 56 6.78 -4.29 -17.76
CA ALA A 56 7.61 -3.57 -16.80
C ALA A 56 8.98 -3.18 -17.41
N GLY A 57 9.35 -1.90 -17.26
CA GLY A 57 10.55 -1.32 -17.87
C GLY A 57 10.30 -0.61 -19.22
N ASP A 58 9.25 -0.95 -19.94
CA ASP A 58 8.92 -0.26 -21.19
C ASP A 58 8.40 1.15 -20.95
N ARG A 59 8.75 2.04 -21.89
CA ARG A 59 8.00 3.28 -22.09
C ARG A 59 6.88 3.01 -23.09
N CYS A 60 5.64 3.05 -22.62
CA CYS A 60 4.46 2.77 -23.41
C CYS A 60 3.65 4.04 -23.69
N ALA A 61 3.04 4.11 -24.87
CA ALA A 61 1.91 4.97 -25.17
C ALA A 61 0.64 4.10 -25.21
N LEU A 62 -0.34 4.42 -24.37
CA LEU A 62 -1.61 3.71 -24.29
C LEU A 62 -2.71 4.61 -24.82
N ASN A 63 -3.45 4.13 -25.81
CA ASN A 63 -4.71 4.75 -26.23
C ASN A 63 -5.82 4.27 -25.29
N LEU A 64 -6.40 5.19 -24.53
CA LEU A 64 -7.40 4.91 -23.52
C LEU A 64 -8.78 5.38 -23.97
N ALA A 65 -9.78 4.55 -23.70
CA ALA A 65 -11.17 4.88 -23.94
C ALA A 65 -12.04 4.52 -22.75
N GLY A 66 -12.91 5.43 -22.35
CA GLY A 66 -13.83 5.27 -21.24
C GLY A 66 -14.67 6.52 -21.08
N GLU A 67 -15.74 6.41 -20.31
CA GLU A 67 -16.54 7.58 -19.94
C GLU A 67 -15.68 8.53 -19.09
N GLY A 68 -15.67 9.82 -19.43
CA GLY A 68 -14.86 10.83 -18.73
C GLY A 68 -13.37 10.79 -19.04
N ILE A 69 -12.89 9.87 -19.88
CA ILE A 69 -11.49 9.83 -20.33
C ILE A 69 -11.26 10.91 -21.39
N GLY A 70 -10.60 11.99 -20.96
CA GLY A 70 -10.16 13.08 -21.82
C GLY A 70 -8.83 13.66 -21.32
N LYS A 71 -8.23 14.54 -22.13
CA LYS A 71 -6.92 15.15 -21.81
C LYS A 71 -6.90 15.83 -20.44
N GLU A 72 -7.97 16.55 -20.10
CA GLU A 72 -8.05 17.32 -18.85
C GLU A 72 -8.33 16.43 -17.61
N ALA A 73 -8.79 15.20 -17.82
CA ALA A 73 -9.11 14.25 -16.76
C ALA A 73 -7.89 13.46 -16.27
N ILE A 74 -6.82 13.40 -17.07
CA ILE A 74 -5.59 12.65 -16.76
C ILE A 74 -4.43 13.63 -16.64
N ARG A 75 -3.77 13.59 -15.49
CA ARG A 75 -2.64 14.47 -15.18
C ARG A 75 -1.34 13.69 -15.14
N ARG A 76 -0.23 14.42 -15.31
CA ARG A 76 1.09 13.87 -15.02
C ARG A 76 1.15 13.45 -13.56
N GLY A 77 1.68 12.25 -13.31
CA GLY A 77 1.70 11.64 -11.98
C GLY A 77 0.59 10.64 -11.73
N ASP A 78 -0.47 10.64 -12.54
CA ASP A 78 -1.47 9.58 -12.49
C ASP A 78 -0.84 8.23 -12.90
N VAL A 79 -1.43 7.15 -12.44
CA VAL A 79 -1.01 5.77 -12.72
C VAL A 79 -2.17 5.05 -13.38
N ILE A 80 -1.89 4.44 -14.52
CA ILE A 80 -2.78 3.45 -15.14
C ILE A 80 -2.46 2.11 -14.50
N LEU A 81 -3.45 1.50 -13.86
CA LEU A 81 -3.29 0.27 -13.10
C LEU A 81 -4.49 -0.66 -13.28
N ASP A 82 -4.31 -1.92 -12.91
CA ASP A 82 -5.40 -2.88 -12.82
C ASP A 82 -6.46 -2.38 -11.80
N PRO A 83 -7.77 -2.50 -12.09
CA PRO A 83 -8.83 -2.05 -11.19
C PRO A 83 -8.70 -2.55 -9.74
N GLU A 84 -8.19 -3.78 -9.53
CA GLU A 84 -8.01 -4.37 -8.20
C GLU A 84 -6.93 -3.66 -7.38
N LEU A 85 -5.97 -3.01 -8.06
CA LEU A 85 -4.90 -2.23 -7.44
C LEU A 85 -5.32 -0.81 -7.05
N HIS A 86 -6.51 -0.36 -7.46
CA HIS A 86 -6.95 1.00 -7.22
C HIS A 86 -7.29 1.25 -5.74
N ALA A 87 -6.32 1.82 -5.02
CA ALA A 87 -6.50 2.27 -3.64
C ALA A 87 -5.54 3.43 -3.32
N PRO A 88 -5.81 4.64 -3.85
CA PRO A 88 -4.93 5.79 -3.63
C PRO A 88 -4.83 6.13 -2.13
N THR A 89 -3.68 6.64 -1.70
CA THR A 89 -3.40 6.92 -0.29
C THR A 89 -2.73 8.28 -0.10
N ASP A 90 -3.05 8.93 1.01
CA ASP A 90 -2.46 10.19 1.45
C ASP A 90 -1.60 10.04 2.73
N ARG A 91 -1.49 8.82 3.27
CA ARG A 91 -0.76 8.57 4.51
C ARG A 91 0.04 7.28 4.42
N ILE A 92 1.34 7.44 4.39
CA ILE A 92 2.27 6.34 4.08
C ILE A 92 3.36 6.30 5.15
N ASP A 93 3.56 5.16 5.79
CA ASP A 93 4.77 4.94 6.58
C ASP A 93 5.92 4.58 5.64
N ALA A 94 7.07 5.19 5.87
CA ALA A 94 8.20 5.16 4.95
C ALA A 94 9.53 5.20 5.70
N ARG A 95 10.58 4.68 5.06
CA ARG A 95 11.96 4.88 5.50
C ARG A 95 12.49 6.14 4.84
N LEU A 96 12.93 7.11 5.64
CA LEU A 96 13.57 8.34 5.17
C LEU A 96 15.06 8.32 5.52
N ARG A 97 15.90 8.53 4.50
CA ARG A 97 17.31 8.90 4.66
C ARG A 97 17.47 10.38 4.31
N VAL A 98 17.97 11.16 5.26
CA VAL A 98 18.29 12.58 5.05
C VAL A 98 19.72 12.67 4.49
N LEU A 99 19.92 13.50 3.47
CA LEU A 99 21.25 13.69 2.90
C LEU A 99 22.18 14.37 3.92
N PRO A 100 23.48 14.00 3.97
CA PRO A 100 24.44 14.64 4.88
C PRO A 100 24.58 16.16 4.65
N GLY A 101 24.32 16.64 3.44
CA GLY A 101 24.40 18.05 3.08
C GLY A 101 23.16 18.87 3.43
N GLU A 102 22.10 18.30 4.00
CA GLU A 102 20.95 19.09 4.43
C GLU A 102 21.36 20.00 5.62
N PRO A 103 21.08 21.32 5.58
CA PRO A 103 21.55 22.24 6.61
C PRO A 103 20.87 22.08 7.98
N LYS A 104 19.65 21.53 8.03
CA LYS A 104 18.85 21.46 9.26
C LYS A 104 18.32 20.04 9.50
N PRO A 105 18.23 19.59 10.76
CA PRO A 105 17.51 18.37 11.10
C PRO A 105 16.04 18.44 10.68
N ILE A 106 15.48 17.29 10.31
CA ILE A 106 14.07 17.14 9.95
C ILE A 106 13.26 16.89 11.23
N GLY A 107 12.40 17.85 11.57
CA GLY A 107 11.53 17.80 12.74
C GLY A 107 10.15 17.20 12.48
N GLN A 108 9.29 17.25 13.49
CA GLN A 108 7.88 16.88 13.37
C GLN A 108 7.13 17.81 12.42
N TRP A 109 6.22 17.24 11.61
CA TRP A 109 5.40 17.95 10.63
C TRP A 109 6.19 18.81 9.65
N PHE A 110 7.42 18.40 9.31
CA PHE A 110 8.30 19.16 8.43
C PHE A 110 7.76 19.15 6.99
N PRO A 111 7.50 20.32 6.37
CA PRO A 111 6.92 20.39 5.04
C PRO A 111 7.97 20.04 3.97
N VAL A 112 7.59 19.17 3.05
CA VAL A 112 8.42 18.72 1.94
C VAL A 112 7.59 18.64 0.66
N ARG A 113 8.29 18.51 -0.46
CA ARG A 113 7.69 18.07 -1.72
C ARG A 113 8.10 16.63 -2.00
N LEU A 114 7.13 15.74 -2.08
CA LEU A 114 7.33 14.34 -2.41
C LEU A 114 7.35 14.18 -3.93
N HIS A 115 8.37 13.47 -4.42
CA HIS A 115 8.46 13.00 -5.79
C HIS A 115 8.44 11.46 -5.77
N HIS A 116 7.44 10.89 -6.43
CA HIS A 116 7.27 9.45 -6.59
C HIS A 116 6.86 9.17 -8.04
N ALA A 117 7.61 8.31 -8.73
CA ALA A 117 7.47 8.10 -10.17
C ALA A 117 7.39 9.43 -10.96
N ALA A 118 6.25 9.71 -11.61
CA ALA A 118 5.99 10.96 -12.32
C ALA A 118 5.20 11.99 -11.50
N ALA A 119 4.76 11.63 -10.29
CA ALA A 119 3.95 12.44 -9.41
C ALA A 119 4.82 13.38 -8.55
N GLU A 120 4.25 14.56 -8.31
CA GLU A 120 4.81 15.59 -7.45
C GLU A 120 3.68 16.09 -6.55
N VAL A 121 3.85 15.93 -5.23
CA VAL A 121 2.81 16.28 -4.26
C VAL A 121 3.41 16.93 -3.02
N GLY A 122 2.73 17.94 -2.49
CA GLY A 122 3.07 18.50 -1.18
C GLY A 122 2.85 17.46 -0.09
N ALA A 123 3.76 17.41 0.88
CA ALA A 123 3.69 16.45 1.97
C ALA A 123 4.28 17.02 3.26
N ARG A 124 3.98 16.36 4.37
CA ARG A 124 4.58 16.63 5.68
C ARG A 124 5.20 15.35 6.22
N VAL A 125 6.43 15.46 6.69
CA VAL A 125 7.14 14.38 7.37
C VAL A 125 6.75 14.41 8.85
N VAL A 126 6.17 13.32 9.34
CA VAL A 126 5.81 13.10 10.75
C VAL A 126 6.75 12.05 11.30
N LEU A 127 7.47 12.36 12.38
CA LEU A 127 8.43 11.43 12.97
C LEU A 127 7.70 10.39 13.82
N LEU A 128 8.18 9.15 13.78
CA LEU A 128 7.71 8.08 14.65
C LEU A 128 8.54 7.98 15.94
N SER A 129 9.68 8.67 15.99
CA SER A 129 10.53 8.92 17.17
C SER A 129 10.29 10.32 17.77
N ASP A 130 10.80 10.54 18.99
CA ASP A 130 10.85 11.88 19.60
C ASP A 130 11.99 12.74 19.02
N GLU A 131 13.06 12.10 18.56
CA GLU A 131 14.24 12.81 18.08
C GLU A 131 14.11 13.25 16.61
N PRO A 132 14.52 14.49 16.27
CA PRO A 132 14.67 14.93 14.89
C PRO A 132 15.68 14.10 14.10
N VAL A 133 15.44 13.92 12.81
CA VAL A 133 16.36 13.20 11.93
C VAL A 133 17.48 14.15 11.51
N ARG A 134 18.69 13.90 12.02
CA ARG A 134 19.87 14.70 11.67
C ARG A 134 20.30 14.46 10.21
N PRO A 135 21.00 15.41 9.59
CA PRO A 135 21.62 15.20 8.28
C PRO A 135 22.48 13.92 8.26
N GLY A 136 22.34 13.11 7.22
CA GLY A 136 22.96 11.78 7.12
C GLY A 136 22.25 10.66 7.88
N GLY A 137 21.30 11.01 8.73
CA GLY A 137 20.50 10.07 9.52
C GLY A 137 19.45 9.32 8.69
N VAL A 138 18.97 8.22 9.27
CA VAL A 138 17.91 7.39 8.73
C VAL A 138 16.86 7.19 9.81
N ALA A 139 15.59 7.35 9.45
CA ALA A 139 14.48 7.13 10.37
C ALA A 139 13.27 6.56 9.64
N LYS A 140 12.36 5.95 10.41
CA LYS A 140 11.01 5.65 9.96
C LYS A 140 10.12 6.84 10.25
N VAL A 141 9.38 7.25 9.24
CA VAL A 141 8.53 8.44 9.26
C VAL A 141 7.19 8.09 8.64
N GLN A 142 6.19 8.90 8.94
CA GLN A 142 4.94 8.90 8.23
C GLN A 142 4.91 10.13 7.29
N LEU A 143 4.65 9.90 6.02
CA LEU A 143 4.41 10.94 5.02
C LEU A 143 2.91 11.21 4.97
N VAL A 144 2.51 12.45 5.25
CA VAL A 144 1.12 12.91 5.13
C VAL A 144 1.05 13.82 3.92
N LEU A 145 0.37 13.38 2.87
CA LEU A 145 0.30 14.03 1.57
C LEU A 145 -0.88 15.01 1.52
N ASP A 146 -0.73 16.10 0.77
CA ASP A 146 -1.81 17.06 0.54
C ASP A 146 -2.89 16.51 -0.41
N ASN A 147 -2.50 15.62 -1.32
CA ASN A 147 -3.40 14.88 -2.20
C ASN A 147 -2.99 13.40 -2.24
N PRO A 148 -3.95 12.47 -2.38
CA PRO A 148 -3.62 11.05 -2.42
C PRO A 148 -2.91 10.69 -3.73
N ILE A 149 -2.02 9.69 -3.66
CA ILE A 149 -1.27 9.17 -4.81
C ILE A 149 -1.52 7.68 -4.99
N ALA A 150 -1.25 7.18 -6.19
CA ALA A 150 -1.17 5.74 -6.47
C ALA A 150 0.30 5.30 -6.34
N ALA A 151 0.56 4.32 -5.48
CA ALA A 151 1.90 3.81 -5.21
C ALA A 151 1.86 2.34 -4.80
N ALA A 152 3.02 1.68 -4.81
CA ALA A 152 3.22 0.36 -4.23
C ALA A 152 4.20 0.41 -3.04
N ALA A 153 4.05 -0.51 -2.11
CA ALA A 153 4.99 -0.73 -1.02
C ALA A 153 6.35 -1.16 -1.59
N GLY A 154 7.42 -0.62 -1.02
CA GLY A 154 8.78 -0.79 -1.51
C GLY A 154 9.20 0.23 -2.57
N ASP A 155 8.28 1.01 -3.14
CA ASP A 155 8.61 2.01 -4.15
C ASP A 155 9.63 3.04 -3.64
N PRO A 156 10.63 3.40 -4.46
CA PRO A 156 11.54 4.48 -4.12
C PRO A 156 10.84 5.84 -4.26
N TYR A 157 11.20 6.77 -3.39
CA TYR A 157 10.75 8.16 -3.47
C TYR A 157 11.87 9.13 -3.11
N VAL A 158 11.71 10.38 -3.53
CA VAL A 158 12.59 11.49 -3.19
C VAL A 158 11.78 12.58 -2.49
N VAL A 159 12.35 13.20 -1.46
CA VAL A 159 11.80 14.40 -0.83
C VAL A 159 12.70 15.59 -1.09
N ARG A 160 12.08 16.67 -1.54
CA ARG A 160 12.70 17.96 -1.80
C ARG A 160 12.10 19.01 -0.87
N ASP A 161 12.77 20.16 -0.79
CA ASP A 161 12.20 21.31 -0.11
C ASP A 161 10.90 21.78 -0.79
N THR A 162 10.16 22.67 -0.13
CA THR A 162 8.85 23.12 -0.62
C THR A 162 8.94 23.86 -1.96
N SER A 163 10.08 24.45 -2.31
CA SER A 163 10.31 25.10 -3.63
C SER A 163 10.77 24.12 -4.73
N ALA A 164 10.97 22.84 -4.39
CA ALA A 164 11.50 21.80 -5.26
C ALA A 164 12.89 22.12 -5.84
N GLN A 165 13.69 22.99 -5.23
CA GLN A 165 15.02 23.38 -5.71
C GLN A 165 16.14 22.55 -5.08
N ARG A 166 15.95 22.05 -3.85
CA ARG A 166 16.93 21.29 -3.09
C ARG A 166 16.39 19.91 -2.71
N THR A 167 17.19 18.88 -2.94
CA THR A 167 16.90 17.53 -2.42
C THR A 167 17.26 17.45 -0.95
N ILE A 168 16.30 17.07 -0.12
CA ILE A 168 16.49 16.83 1.32
C ILE A 168 16.95 15.38 1.55
N GLY A 169 16.34 14.44 0.83
CA GLY A 169 16.52 13.02 1.09
C GLY A 169 15.61 12.15 0.23
N GLY A 170 15.43 10.92 0.67
CA GLY A 170 14.55 9.96 0.03
C GLY A 170 14.59 8.62 0.73
N GLY A 171 13.92 7.64 0.15
CA GLY A 171 13.95 6.28 0.66
C GLY A 171 12.87 5.41 0.03
N ARG A 172 12.23 4.55 0.82
CA ARG A 172 11.23 3.59 0.34
C ARG A 172 9.94 3.64 1.14
N LEU A 173 8.83 3.51 0.44
CA LEU A 173 7.51 3.35 1.06
C LEU A 173 7.44 1.98 1.74
N ILE A 174 6.84 1.90 2.93
CA ILE A 174 6.74 0.67 3.73
C ILE A 174 5.29 0.20 3.80
N ASP A 175 4.41 1.02 4.35
CA ASP A 175 3.00 0.70 4.53
C ASP A 175 2.14 1.87 4.02
N LEU A 176 1.33 1.59 3.01
CA LEU A 176 0.45 2.55 2.34
C LEU A 176 -0.84 2.84 3.10
N ARG A 177 -1.11 2.13 4.21
CA ARG A 177 -2.34 2.23 5.03
C ARG A 177 -2.02 2.67 6.45
N ALA A 178 -1.03 3.54 6.58
CA ALA A 178 -0.55 3.96 7.88
C ALA A 178 -1.66 4.64 8.71
N PRO A 179 -1.81 4.30 10.01
CA PRO A 179 -2.87 4.86 10.83
C PRO A 179 -2.56 6.31 11.24
N SER A 180 -3.61 7.11 11.40
CA SER A 180 -3.50 8.50 11.86
C SER A 180 -3.21 8.63 13.36
N ARG A 181 -3.72 7.69 14.16
CA ARG A 181 -3.58 7.61 15.63
C ARG A 181 -2.80 6.36 16.02
N LYS A 182 -2.27 6.34 17.26
CA LYS A 182 -1.46 5.24 17.80
C LYS A 182 -0.24 4.88 16.93
N ARG A 183 0.22 5.80 16.07
CA ARG A 183 1.34 5.58 15.14
C ARG A 183 2.71 5.33 15.82
N ARG A 184 2.81 5.63 17.12
CA ARG A 184 4.03 5.47 17.94
C ARG A 184 3.91 4.36 18.98
N THR A 185 2.84 3.57 18.96
CA THR A 185 2.74 2.43 19.90
C THR A 185 3.81 1.40 19.58
N PRO A 186 4.33 0.67 20.60
CA PRO A 186 5.31 -0.39 20.38
C PRO A 186 4.87 -1.39 19.32
N ASP A 187 3.62 -1.88 19.42
CA ASP A 187 3.03 -2.81 18.45
C ASP A 187 3.09 -2.25 17.02
N ARG A 188 2.81 -0.96 16.84
CA ARG A 188 2.84 -0.35 15.52
C ARG A 188 4.26 -0.25 14.98
N LEU A 189 5.25 0.07 15.82
CA LEU A 189 6.64 0.13 15.38
C LEU A 189 7.15 -1.24 14.92
N ILE A 190 6.76 -2.32 15.63
CA ILE A 190 7.07 -3.70 15.23
C ILE A 190 6.38 -4.05 13.92
N GLN A 191 5.10 -3.70 13.74
CA GLN A 191 4.41 -3.90 12.46
C GLN A 191 5.13 -3.20 11.29
N ILE A 192 5.64 -1.98 11.49
CA ILE A 192 6.39 -1.27 10.46
C ILE A 192 7.71 -1.98 10.14
N GLU A 193 8.37 -2.64 11.11
CA GLU A 193 9.50 -3.54 10.81
C GLU A 193 9.06 -4.71 9.93
N ALA A 194 7.96 -5.38 10.28
CA ALA A 194 7.44 -6.52 9.54
C ALA A 194 7.03 -6.14 8.10
N TYR A 195 6.34 -5.02 7.91
CA TYR A 195 6.00 -4.49 6.59
C TYR A 195 7.23 -4.10 5.75
N ALA A 196 8.35 -3.74 6.39
CA ALA A 196 9.58 -3.36 5.70
C ALA A 196 10.38 -4.55 5.14
N VAL A 197 10.03 -5.78 5.51
CA VAL A 197 10.67 -7.00 5.02
C VAL A 197 10.37 -7.17 3.52
N PRO A 198 11.38 -7.22 2.62
CA PRO A 198 11.11 -7.27 1.18
C PRO A 198 10.41 -8.53 0.72
N ASP A 199 10.78 -9.69 1.28
CA ASP A 199 10.18 -10.98 0.94
C ASP A 199 8.73 -11.07 1.46
N PRO A 200 7.73 -11.36 0.59
CA PRO A 200 6.33 -11.40 1.01
C PRO A 200 6.01 -12.49 2.04
N GLU A 201 6.58 -13.69 1.94
CA GLU A 201 6.32 -14.79 2.90
C GLU A 201 6.85 -14.44 4.29
N ALA A 202 8.09 -13.95 4.35
CA ALA A 202 8.70 -13.50 5.59
C ALA A 202 7.97 -12.29 6.20
N ALA A 203 7.49 -11.35 5.36
CA ALA A 203 6.70 -10.22 5.82
C ALA A 203 5.35 -10.65 6.43
N VAL A 204 4.61 -11.53 5.75
CA VAL A 204 3.34 -12.06 6.27
C VAL A 204 3.55 -12.81 7.57
N THR A 205 4.57 -13.66 7.65
CA THR A 205 4.91 -14.39 8.88
C THR A 205 5.17 -13.43 10.04
N ALA A 206 6.05 -12.44 9.84
CA ALA A 206 6.38 -11.45 10.87
C ALA A 206 5.16 -10.59 11.28
N LEU A 207 4.26 -10.30 10.35
CA LEU A 207 3.02 -9.56 10.63
C LEU A 207 2.05 -10.39 11.48
N LEU A 208 1.92 -11.69 11.22
CA LEU A 208 1.06 -12.60 11.98
C LEU A 208 1.63 -12.94 13.37
N ASP A 209 2.95 -12.87 13.54
CA ASP A 209 3.62 -13.02 14.85
C ASP A 209 3.50 -11.76 15.72
N THR A 210 3.02 -10.65 15.15
CA THR A 210 2.84 -9.38 15.87
C THR A 210 1.35 -9.13 16.11
N PRO A 211 0.94 -8.54 17.25
CA PRO A 211 -0.44 -8.10 17.44
C PRO A 211 -0.93 -7.24 16.25
N PRO A 212 -2.15 -7.46 15.74
CA PRO A 212 -3.24 -8.24 16.34
C PRO A 212 -3.30 -9.71 15.89
N HIS A 213 -2.22 -10.30 15.37
CA HIS A 213 -2.13 -11.71 14.93
C HIS A 213 -3.07 -12.12 13.77
N TYR A 214 -3.61 -11.14 13.07
CA TYR A 214 -4.32 -11.33 11.82
C TYR A 214 -3.90 -10.25 10.81
N LEU A 215 -4.05 -10.55 9.52
CA LEU A 215 -3.71 -9.65 8.43
C LEU A 215 -4.85 -9.59 7.41
N ASP A 216 -5.14 -8.40 6.88
CA ASP A 216 -5.92 -8.26 5.63
C ASP A 216 -5.00 -8.60 4.45
N LEU A 217 -5.07 -9.85 3.98
CA LEU A 217 -4.20 -10.33 2.91
C LEU A 217 -4.51 -9.63 1.57
N GLY A 218 -5.77 -9.30 1.33
CA GLY A 218 -6.17 -8.59 0.11
C GLY A 218 -5.54 -7.21 0.03
N SER A 219 -5.56 -6.45 1.13
CA SER A 219 -4.87 -5.17 1.20
C SER A 219 -3.35 -5.30 1.12
N PHE A 220 -2.77 -6.30 1.79
CA PHE A 220 -1.33 -6.57 1.73
C PHE A 220 -0.86 -6.87 0.29
N ALA A 221 -1.55 -7.77 -0.40
CA ALA A 221 -1.24 -8.17 -1.77
C ALA A 221 -1.38 -7.00 -2.73
N ARG A 222 -2.50 -6.27 -2.65
CA ARG A 222 -2.76 -5.06 -3.45
C ARG A 222 -1.67 -4.02 -3.28
N ASP A 223 -1.31 -3.71 -2.04
CA ASP A 223 -0.36 -2.64 -1.75
C ASP A 223 1.07 -3.02 -2.14
N ARG A 224 1.39 -4.33 -2.26
CA ARG A 224 2.64 -4.83 -2.83
C ARG A 224 2.59 -5.14 -4.33
N ALA A 225 1.44 -4.88 -4.98
CA ALA A 225 1.19 -5.20 -6.37
C ALA A 225 1.47 -6.69 -6.72
N LEU A 226 1.11 -7.60 -5.80
CA LEU A 226 1.22 -9.04 -6.01
C LEU A 226 0.07 -9.55 -6.88
N GLY A 227 0.37 -10.48 -7.78
CA GLY A 227 -0.66 -11.17 -8.57
C GLY A 227 -1.52 -12.11 -7.72
N SER A 228 -2.65 -12.53 -8.27
CA SER A 228 -3.53 -13.55 -7.66
C SER A 228 -2.79 -14.87 -7.41
N ASP A 229 -2.00 -15.33 -8.38
CA ASP A 229 -1.20 -16.57 -8.28
C ASP A 229 -0.10 -16.47 -7.20
N GLU A 230 0.49 -15.29 -7.02
CA GLU A 230 1.46 -15.05 -5.94
C GLU A 230 0.76 -15.07 -4.59
N THR A 231 -0.39 -14.41 -4.49
CA THR A 231 -1.18 -14.35 -3.27
C THR A 231 -1.67 -15.74 -2.85
N GLN A 232 -2.12 -16.56 -3.80
CA GLN A 232 -2.53 -17.94 -3.53
C GLN A 232 -1.36 -18.79 -3.06
N ARG A 233 -0.18 -18.63 -3.68
CA ARG A 233 1.04 -19.32 -3.21
C ARG A 233 1.39 -18.98 -1.77
N LEU A 234 1.22 -17.72 -1.34
CA LEU A 234 1.43 -17.33 0.07
C LEU A 234 0.48 -18.06 1.02
N VAL A 235 -0.79 -18.22 0.62
CA VAL A 235 -1.79 -18.95 1.41
C VAL A 235 -1.37 -20.42 1.53
N ASP A 236 -1.00 -21.04 0.42
CA ASP A 236 -0.68 -22.46 0.37
C ASP A 236 0.65 -22.78 1.08
N SER A 237 1.69 -21.96 0.91
CA SER A 237 3.02 -22.20 1.47
C SER A 237 3.05 -22.02 2.99
N LEU A 238 2.35 -21.01 3.51
CA LEU A 238 2.25 -20.73 4.94
C LEU A 238 1.09 -21.48 5.62
N GLY A 239 0.25 -22.16 4.85
CA GLY A 239 -0.93 -22.87 5.34
C GLY A 239 -1.93 -21.94 6.03
N LEU A 240 -2.10 -20.71 5.53
CA LEU A 240 -2.87 -19.67 6.22
C LEU A 240 -4.34 -20.07 6.39
N VAL A 241 -4.90 -19.73 7.56
CA VAL A 241 -6.33 -19.87 7.81
C VAL A 241 -7.04 -18.64 7.26
N CYS A 242 -7.80 -18.81 6.18
CA CYS A 242 -8.52 -17.74 5.51
C CYS A 242 -9.93 -17.54 6.08
N ILE A 243 -10.23 -16.31 6.52
CA ILE A 243 -11.54 -15.90 7.01
C ILE A 243 -12.07 -14.76 6.13
N PRO A 244 -12.92 -15.05 5.13
CA PRO A 244 -13.53 -14.02 4.30
C PRO A 244 -14.58 -13.25 5.08
N VAL A 245 -14.44 -11.92 5.16
CA VAL A 245 -15.39 -11.02 5.81
C VAL A 245 -15.75 -9.89 4.84
N ARG A 246 -16.98 -9.94 4.30
CA ARG A 246 -17.46 -9.00 3.26
C ARG A 246 -16.54 -8.98 2.03
N LYS A 247 -15.76 -7.91 1.85
CA LYS A 247 -14.80 -7.72 0.74
C LYS A 247 -13.34 -7.87 1.19
N THR A 248 -13.11 -8.27 2.43
CA THR A 248 -11.79 -8.38 3.04
C THR A 248 -11.48 -9.84 3.32
N LEU A 249 -10.26 -10.26 2.99
CA LEU A 249 -9.76 -11.60 3.30
C LEU A 249 -8.81 -11.49 4.50
N PHE A 250 -9.32 -11.83 5.68
CA PHE A 250 -8.45 -11.92 6.86
C PHE A 250 -7.74 -13.26 6.88
N VAL A 251 -6.48 -13.26 7.27
CA VAL A 251 -5.68 -14.47 7.44
C VAL A 251 -5.04 -14.53 8.81
N LEU A 252 -4.91 -15.74 9.33
CA LEU A 252 -4.21 -16.06 10.57
C LEU A 252 -3.24 -17.21 10.33
N SER A 253 -2.21 -17.32 11.17
CA SER A 253 -1.37 -18.51 11.20
C SER A 253 -2.16 -19.70 11.77
N PRO A 254 -1.86 -20.95 11.36
CA PRO A 254 -2.46 -22.15 11.94
C PRO A 254 -2.32 -22.23 13.47
N ALA A 255 -1.16 -21.82 13.98
CA ALA A 255 -0.88 -21.80 15.41
C ALA A 255 -1.80 -20.81 16.15
N CYS A 256 -1.93 -19.58 15.63
CA CYS A 256 -2.82 -18.57 16.20
C CYS A 256 -4.29 -19.04 16.16
N TRP A 257 -4.74 -19.60 15.03
CA TRP A 257 -6.09 -20.15 14.92
C TRP A 257 -6.38 -21.27 15.92
N MET A 258 -5.40 -22.17 16.12
CA MET A 258 -5.52 -23.23 17.12
C MET A 258 -5.60 -22.65 18.54
N GLN A 259 -4.73 -21.69 18.88
CA GLN A 259 -4.74 -21.02 20.18
C GLN A 259 -6.07 -20.31 20.44
N PHE A 260 -6.60 -19.58 19.45
CA PHE A 260 -7.90 -18.94 19.52
C PHE A 260 -9.02 -19.94 19.83
N ARG A 261 -9.06 -21.06 19.11
CA ARG A 261 -10.06 -22.12 19.35
C ARG A 261 -9.96 -22.76 20.73
N LEU A 262 -8.74 -23.01 21.20
CA LEU A 262 -8.51 -23.57 22.53
C LEU A 262 -8.91 -22.57 23.62
N GLY A 263 -8.55 -21.29 23.47
CA GLY A 263 -8.95 -20.20 24.37
C GLY A 263 -10.47 -20.02 24.42
N LEU A 264 -11.14 -20.07 23.27
CA LEU A 264 -12.59 -20.04 23.16
C LEU A 264 -13.26 -21.17 23.94
N ALA A 265 -12.83 -22.41 23.72
CA ALA A 265 -13.38 -23.57 24.40
C ALA A 265 -13.10 -23.53 25.92
N ALA A 266 -11.89 -23.11 26.32
CA ALA A 266 -11.52 -22.99 27.72
C ALA A 266 -12.36 -21.93 28.45
N ASN A 267 -12.49 -20.73 27.87
CA ASN A 267 -13.30 -19.66 28.44
C ASN A 267 -14.78 -20.05 28.58
N LEU A 268 -15.35 -20.71 27.57
CA LEU A 268 -16.72 -21.23 27.63
C LEU A 268 -16.89 -22.30 28.71
N LYS A 269 -15.91 -23.21 28.84
CA LYS A 269 -15.95 -24.26 29.87
C LYS A 269 -15.87 -23.68 31.27
N THR A 270 -14.98 -22.73 31.51
CA THR A 270 -14.88 -22.01 32.79
C THR A 270 -16.17 -21.25 33.09
N PHE A 271 -16.72 -20.53 32.12
CA PHE A 271 -17.97 -19.78 32.32
C PHE A 271 -19.15 -20.67 32.72
N HIS A 272 -19.35 -21.80 32.05
CA HIS A 272 -20.44 -22.74 32.39
C HIS A 272 -20.21 -23.48 33.70
N ALA A 273 -18.95 -23.72 34.10
CA ALA A 273 -18.64 -24.29 35.41
C ALA A 273 -18.99 -23.32 36.54
N ASP A 274 -18.68 -22.02 36.36
CA ASP A 274 -18.96 -20.97 37.34
C ASP A 274 -20.44 -20.55 37.35
N ASN A 275 -21.18 -20.78 36.26
CA ASN A 275 -22.57 -20.34 36.08
C ASN A 275 -23.45 -21.45 35.46
N PRO A 276 -23.71 -22.56 36.16
CA PRO A 276 -24.44 -23.72 35.61
C PRO A 276 -25.89 -23.42 35.22
N ASP A 277 -26.51 -22.41 35.85
CA ASP A 277 -27.90 -22.01 35.60
C ASP A 277 -28.05 -21.08 34.39
N LEU A 278 -26.94 -20.56 33.84
CA LEU A 278 -26.96 -19.67 32.69
C LEU A 278 -26.79 -20.47 31.38
N PRO A 279 -27.59 -20.16 30.34
CA PRO A 279 -27.52 -20.88 29.06
C PRO A 279 -26.24 -20.57 28.25
N GLY A 280 -25.51 -19.49 28.60
CA GLY A 280 -24.27 -19.13 27.93
C GLY A 280 -23.79 -17.71 28.22
N ILE A 281 -22.60 -17.40 27.72
CA ILE A 281 -21.98 -16.07 27.79
C ILE A 281 -22.38 -15.23 26.56
N GLY A 282 -22.64 -13.94 26.76
CA GLY A 282 -22.88 -13.02 25.65
C GLY A 282 -21.65 -12.86 24.75
N MET A 283 -21.86 -12.79 23.44
CA MET A 283 -20.79 -12.76 22.43
C MET A 283 -19.75 -11.65 22.65
N GLU A 284 -20.18 -10.43 22.97
CA GLU A 284 -19.23 -9.33 23.23
C GLU A 284 -18.39 -9.56 24.49
N ARG A 285 -18.98 -10.14 25.54
CA ARG A 285 -18.26 -10.44 26.78
C ARG A 285 -17.22 -11.53 26.53
N LEU A 286 -17.57 -12.54 25.73
CA LEU A 286 -16.65 -13.59 25.31
C LEU A 286 -15.52 -13.03 24.44
N ARG A 287 -15.82 -12.19 23.46
CA ARG A 287 -14.84 -11.55 22.58
C ARG A 287 -13.77 -10.77 23.35
N LEU A 288 -14.16 -10.04 24.40
CA LEU A 288 -13.22 -9.28 25.25
C LEU A 288 -12.25 -10.18 26.06
N GLN A 289 -12.56 -11.46 26.20
CA GLN A 289 -11.76 -12.46 26.93
C GLN A 289 -10.88 -13.32 26.00
N LEU A 290 -10.92 -13.08 24.68
CA LEU A 290 -10.18 -13.85 23.68
C LEU A 290 -9.02 -13.06 23.08
N ASP A 291 -8.06 -13.80 22.55
CA ASP A 291 -6.92 -13.31 21.79
C ASP A 291 -6.67 -14.25 20.59
N PRO A 292 -6.55 -13.76 19.35
CA PRO A 292 -6.82 -12.39 18.91
C PRO A 292 -8.28 -11.95 19.13
N ARG A 293 -8.46 -10.64 19.34
CA ARG A 293 -9.74 -9.98 19.67
C ARG A 293 -10.65 -9.66 18.50
#